data_AF-A0A9R1V8T9-F1
#
_entry.id   AF-A0A9R1V8T9-F1
#
_cell.length_a   1.000
_cell.length_b   1.000
_cell.length_c   1.000
_cell.angle_alpha   90.00
_cell.angle_beta   90.00
_cell.angle_gamma   90.00
#
_symmetry.space_group_name_H-M   'P 1'
#
loop_
_entity.id
_entity.type
_entity.pdbx_description
1 polymer ?
#
loop_
_entity_poly.entity_id
_entity_poly.type
_entity_poly.pdbx_seq_one_letter_code
_entity_poly.pdbx_strand_id
1 'polypeptide(L)'
;MQELLGKYKLYSTNNVNKVDAPSLNLQLLEREESRMSKEVLDKNRELSHLRGEDLNGLTLEELQRLESLLEGGLNRVLQTKDERIANEIASLQQKMMSLTSVGKRPRTTAAELDNIVINPEDQVQSSESVATNVYSCNSGPPPDQDDWSDTSLKLA
;
A
#
# COMPACT_ATOMS: atom_id res chain seq x y z
N MET A 1 68.04 -0.88 -36.16
CA MET A 1 66.68 -1.45 -35.98
C MET A 1 66.61 -2.44 -34.81
N GLN A 2 67.54 -3.41 -34.71
CA GLN A 2 67.63 -4.33 -33.56
C GLN A 2 67.83 -3.63 -32.20
N GLU A 3 68.61 -2.56 -32.17
CA GLU A 3 68.90 -1.82 -30.94
C GLU A 3 67.65 -1.11 -30.37
N LEU A 4 66.79 -0.60 -31.26
CA LEU A 4 65.52 0.04 -30.88
C LEU A 4 64.52 -0.99 -30.33
N LEU A 5 64.50 -2.18 -30.95
CA LEU A 5 63.68 -3.31 -30.51
C LEU A 5 64.17 -3.87 -29.16
N GLY A 6 65.49 -3.91 -28.95
CA GLY A 6 66.10 -4.30 -27.68
C GLY A 6 65.74 -3.31 -26.56
N LYS A 7 65.83 -2.00 -26.82
CA LYS A 7 65.41 -0.96 -25.87
C LYS A 7 63.92 -1.07 -25.53
N TYR A 8 63.06 -1.24 -26.53
CA TYR A 8 61.62 -1.41 -26.30
C TYR A 8 61.30 -2.64 -25.44
N LYS A 9 61.98 -3.77 -25.69
CA LYS A 9 61.81 -5.00 -24.90
C LYS A 9 62.21 -4.79 -23.42
N LEU A 10 63.31 -4.09 -23.16
CA LEU A 10 63.75 -3.72 -21.80
C LEU A 10 62.75 -2.80 -21.08
N TYR A 11 62.22 -1.78 -21.77
CA TYR A 11 61.21 -0.88 -21.21
C TYR A 11 59.88 -1.59 -20.97
N SER A 12 59.49 -2.50 -21.86
CA SER A 12 58.27 -3.31 -21.73
C SER A 12 58.38 -4.26 -20.53
N THR A 13 59.48 -5.00 -20.39
CA THR A 13 59.67 -5.91 -19.24
C THR A 13 59.76 -5.18 -17.90
N ASN A 14 60.35 -3.97 -17.86
CA ASN A 14 60.42 -3.18 -16.63
C ASN A 14 59.07 -2.54 -16.25
N ASN A 15 58.22 -2.21 -17.22
CA ASN A 15 56.89 -1.64 -16.97
C ASN A 15 55.81 -2.70 -16.75
N VAL A 16 55.97 -3.93 -17.23
CA VAL A 16 55.04 -5.05 -16.96
C VAL A 16 54.89 -5.30 -15.45
N ASN A 17 55.95 -5.09 -14.66
CA ASN A 17 55.90 -5.21 -13.20
C ASN A 17 55.22 -4.02 -12.48
N LYS A 18 54.87 -2.94 -13.20
CA LYS A 18 54.25 -1.72 -12.64
C LYS A 18 52.80 -1.50 -13.07
N VAL A 19 52.30 -2.26 -14.05
CA VAL A 19 50.94 -2.10 -14.61
C VAL A 19 49.89 -2.88 -13.80
N ASP A 20 50.32 -3.76 -12.90
CA ASP A 20 49.42 -4.69 -12.19
C ASP A 20 48.97 -4.22 -10.80
N ALA A 21 49.38 -3.02 -10.38
CA ALA A 21 48.93 -2.44 -9.12
C ALA A 21 47.67 -1.59 -9.37
N PRO A 22 46.48 -1.96 -8.85
CA PRO A 22 45.29 -1.14 -8.99
C PRO A 22 45.57 0.25 -8.41
N SER A 23 45.16 1.30 -9.13
CA SER A 23 45.35 2.67 -8.64
C SER A 23 44.71 2.83 -7.26
N LEU A 24 45.28 3.69 -6.39
CA LEU A 24 44.74 3.93 -5.04
C LEU A 24 43.24 4.23 -5.07
N ASN A 25 42.77 5.00 -6.06
CA ASN A 25 41.36 5.31 -6.24
C ASN A 25 40.50 4.08 -6.58
N LEU A 26 41.02 3.17 -7.42
CA LEU A 26 40.32 1.93 -7.77
C LEU A 26 40.21 1.01 -6.54
N GLN A 27 41.29 0.85 -5.78
CA GLN A 27 41.26 0.06 -4.53
C GLN A 27 40.29 0.62 -3.50
N LEU A 28 40.22 1.95 -3.38
CA LEU A 28 39.25 2.61 -2.52
C LEU A 28 37.81 2.36 -2.99
N LEU A 29 37.55 2.49 -4.29
CA LEU A 29 36.22 2.24 -4.85
C LEU A 29 35.77 0.78 -4.61
N GLU A 30 36.63 -0.19 -4.90
CA GLU A 30 36.36 -1.62 -4.67
C GLU A 30 36.10 -1.94 -3.19
N ARG A 31 36.83 -1.27 -2.29
CA ARG A 31 36.60 -1.39 -0.83
C ARG A 31 35.24 -0.83 -0.43
N GLU A 32 34.88 0.34 -0.95
CA GLU A 32 33.59 0.98 -0.65
C GLU A 32 32.42 0.15 -1.21
N GLU A 33 32.56 -0.39 -2.42
CA GLU A 33 31.59 -1.31 -3.01
C GLU A 33 31.42 -2.57 -2.16
N SER A 34 32.53 -3.20 -1.76
CA SER A 34 32.51 -4.38 -0.90
C SER A 34 31.84 -4.10 0.45
N ARG A 35 32.10 -2.92 1.04
CA ARG A 35 31.48 -2.48 2.28
C ARG A 35 29.97 -2.31 2.12
N MET A 36 29.54 -1.64 1.06
CA MET A 36 28.13 -1.39 0.76
C MET A 36 27.38 -2.68 0.45
N SER A 37 27.99 -3.57 -0.33
CA SER A 37 27.44 -4.90 -0.64
C SER A 37 27.21 -5.71 0.64
N LYS A 38 28.18 -5.70 1.56
CA LYS A 38 28.04 -6.33 2.87
C LYS A 38 26.89 -5.71 3.69
N GLU A 39 26.79 -4.39 3.74
CA GLU A 39 25.71 -3.72 4.46
C GLU A 39 24.33 -4.09 3.91
N VAL A 40 24.18 -4.17 2.59
CA VAL A 40 22.92 -4.61 1.95
C VAL A 40 22.59 -6.05 2.34
N LEU A 41 23.57 -6.96 2.34
CA LEU A 41 23.36 -8.34 2.77
C LEU A 41 22.96 -8.43 4.24
N ASP A 42 23.64 -7.69 5.11
CA ASP A 42 23.35 -7.64 6.55
C ASP A 42 21.93 -7.09 6.80
N LYS A 43 21.53 -6.04 6.08
CA LYS A 43 20.17 -5.46 6.15
C LYS A 43 19.11 -6.41 5.63
N ASN A 44 19.39 -7.14 4.55
CA ASN A 44 18.46 -8.12 4.01
C ASN A 44 18.23 -9.26 5.03
N ARG A 45 19.31 -9.74 5.67
CA ARG A 45 19.21 -10.69 6.77
C ARG A 45 18.38 -10.15 7.94
N GLU A 46 18.61 -8.91 8.36
CA GLU A 46 17.81 -8.25 9.41
C GLU A 46 16.32 -8.22 9.03
N LEU A 47 16.00 -7.91 7.77
CA LEU A 47 14.63 -7.95 7.27
C LEU A 47 14.04 -9.36 7.25
N SER A 48 14.81 -10.39 6.89
CA SER A 48 14.38 -11.78 7.00
C SER A 48 14.01 -12.14 8.44
N HIS A 49 14.85 -11.79 9.41
CA HIS A 49 14.54 -12.01 10.82
C HIS A 49 13.24 -11.30 11.22
N LEU A 50 13.04 -10.04 10.83
CA LEU A 50 11.81 -9.28 11.10
C LEU A 50 10.56 -9.92 10.46
N ARG A 51 10.70 -10.69 9.37
CA ARG A 51 9.63 -11.48 8.77
C ARG A 51 9.40 -12.83 9.46
N GLY A 52 10.25 -13.21 10.40
CA GLY A 52 10.24 -14.52 11.06
C GLY A 52 10.99 -15.61 10.28
N GLU A 53 11.83 -15.23 9.32
CA GLU A 53 12.67 -16.11 8.52
C GLU A 53 14.08 -16.18 9.12
N ASP A 54 14.85 -17.24 8.80
CA ASP A 54 16.27 -17.39 9.16
C ASP A 54 16.62 -17.18 10.66
N LEU A 55 15.69 -17.49 11.56
CA LEU A 55 15.88 -17.29 13.02
C LEU A 55 16.89 -18.25 13.67
N ASN A 56 17.31 -19.29 12.94
CA ASN A 56 18.27 -20.27 13.44
C ASN A 56 19.62 -19.60 13.72
N GLY A 57 20.14 -19.78 14.93
CA GLY A 57 21.43 -19.21 15.35
C GLY A 57 21.33 -17.89 16.10
N LEU A 58 20.12 -17.30 16.24
CA LEU A 58 19.88 -16.21 17.18
C LEU A 58 19.84 -16.75 18.61
N THR A 59 20.33 -15.95 19.58
CA THR A 59 20.17 -16.27 21.00
C THR A 59 18.76 -15.96 21.47
N LEU A 60 18.40 -16.46 22.66
CA LEU A 60 17.10 -16.17 23.26
C LEU A 60 16.91 -14.66 23.47
N GLU A 61 17.95 -13.95 23.90
CA GLU A 61 17.93 -12.50 24.10
C GLU A 61 17.70 -11.75 22.79
N GLU A 62 18.32 -12.21 21.70
CA GLU A 62 18.14 -11.61 20.38
C GLU A 62 16.73 -11.82 19.84
N LEU A 63 16.14 -13.01 20.05
CA LEU A 63 14.75 -13.31 19.72
C LEU A 63 13.78 -12.44 20.54
N GLN A 64 13.99 -12.31 21.85
CA GLN A 64 13.17 -11.45 22.71
C GLN A 64 13.23 -9.98 22.30
N ARG A 65 14.42 -9.51 21.89
CA ARG A 65 14.58 -8.14 21.36
C ARG A 65 13.80 -7.96 20.06
N LEU A 66 13.84 -8.95 19.18
CA LEU A 66 13.09 -8.95 17.92
C LEU A 66 11.58 -8.90 18.17
N GLU A 67 11.08 -9.75 19.06
CA GLU A 67 9.66 -9.78 19.47
C GLU A 67 9.22 -8.43 20.05
N SER A 68 10.00 -7.87 20.97
CA SER A 68 9.70 -6.56 21.59
C SER A 68 9.64 -5.43 20.54
N LEU A 69 10.54 -5.46 19.56
CA LEU A 69 10.56 -4.48 18.48
C LEU A 69 9.34 -4.61 17.57
N LEU A 70 8.97 -5.84 17.19
CA LEU A 70 7.82 -6.14 16.35
C LEU A 70 6.51 -5.81 17.05
N GLU A 71 6.35 -6.18 18.32
CA GLU A 71 5.17 -5.87 19.12
C GLU A 71 4.97 -4.36 19.25
N GLY A 72 6.05 -3.63 19.59
CA GLY A 72 6.01 -2.17 19.64
C GLY A 72 5.66 -1.54 18.28
N GLY A 73 6.19 -2.08 17.18
CA GLY A 73 5.86 -1.66 15.81
C GLY A 73 4.40 -1.88 15.46
N LEU A 74 3.89 -3.09 15.74
CA LEU A 74 2.50 -3.46 15.50
C LEU A 74 1.54 -2.58 16.29
N ASN A 75 1.82 -2.33 17.58
CA ASN A 75 1.00 -1.48 18.42
C ASN A 75 0.88 -0.05 17.84
N ARG A 76 1.99 0.55 17.39
CA ARG A 76 1.96 1.88 16.74
C ARG A 76 1.14 1.89 15.46
N VAL A 77 1.28 0.86 14.63
CA VAL A 77 0.50 0.72 13.39
C VAL A 77 -0.98 0.60 13.71
N LEU A 78 -1.35 -0.20 14.71
CA LEU A 78 -2.73 -0.38 15.14
C LEU A 78 -3.32 0.95 15.64
N GLN A 79 -2.65 1.63 16.56
CA GLN A 79 -3.06 2.94 17.06
C GLN A 79 -3.28 3.96 15.94
N THR A 80 -2.37 4.01 14.97
CA THR A 80 -2.46 4.94 13.83
C THR A 80 -3.67 4.60 12.94
N LYS A 81 -3.95 3.31 12.73
CA LYS A 81 -5.13 2.87 11.98
C LYS A 81 -6.42 3.19 12.71
N ASP A 82 -6.48 2.92 14.01
CA ASP A 82 -7.64 3.19 14.85
C ASP A 82 -7.97 4.68 14.86
N GLU A 83 -6.97 5.54 15.06
CA GLU A 83 -7.14 6.98 15.00
C GLU A 83 -7.65 7.45 13.64
N ARG A 84 -7.08 6.93 12.54
CA ARG A 84 -7.53 7.27 11.18
C ARG A 84 -8.99 6.89 10.95
N ILE A 85 -9.39 5.69 11.38
CA ILE A 85 -10.76 5.19 11.23
C ILE A 85 -11.72 6.03 12.09
N ALA A 86 -11.36 6.32 13.34
CA ALA A 86 -12.16 7.15 14.24
C ALA A 86 -12.39 8.56 13.66
N ASN A 87 -11.35 9.17 13.10
CA ASN A 87 -11.43 10.48 12.44
C ASN A 87 -12.34 10.45 11.21
N GLU A 88 -12.29 9.38 10.41
CA GLU A 88 -13.17 9.22 9.25
C GLU A 88 -14.64 9.07 9.66
N ILE A 89 -14.92 8.26 10.69
CA ILE A 89 -16.26 8.11 11.28
C ILE A 89 -16.79 9.46 11.77
N ALA A 90 -16.00 10.21 12.54
CA ALA A 90 -16.39 11.51 13.06
C ALA A 90 -16.71 12.51 11.93
N SER A 91 -15.89 12.52 10.87
CA SER A 91 -16.12 13.35 9.68
C SER A 91 -17.43 13.00 8.97
N LEU A 92 -17.73 11.70 8.80
CA LEU A 92 -18.98 11.25 8.19
C LEU A 92 -20.21 11.57 9.06
N GLN A 93 -20.11 11.39 10.38
CA GLN A 93 -21.18 11.77 11.32
C GLN A 93 -21.47 13.26 11.26
N GLN A 94 -20.43 14.12 11.23
CA GLN A 94 -20.60 15.56 11.09
C GLN A 94 -21.28 15.94 9.77
N LYS A 95 -20.93 15.28 8.66
CA LYS A 95 -21.60 15.48 7.37
C LYS A 95 -23.09 15.08 7.43
N MET A 96 -23.41 13.94 8.06
CA MET A 96 -24.79 13.50 8.26
C MET A 96 -25.59 14.51 9.10
N MET A 97 -25.02 15.02 10.20
CA MET A 97 -25.64 16.06 11.03
C MET A 97 -25.88 17.35 10.24
N SER A 98 -24.90 17.77 9.43
CA SER A 98 -25.03 18.96 8.60
C SER A 98 -26.15 18.82 7.56
N LEU A 99 -26.22 17.68 6.86
CA LEU A 99 -27.28 17.41 5.88
C LEU A 99 -28.67 17.31 6.52
N THR A 100 -28.79 16.61 7.64
CA THR A 100 -30.07 16.51 8.38
C THR A 100 -30.52 17.83 8.99
N SER A 101 -29.60 18.73 9.34
CA SER A 101 -29.93 20.10 9.78
C SER A 101 -30.43 20.98 8.63
N VAL A 102 -29.86 20.85 7.42
CA VAL A 102 -30.31 21.58 6.22
C VAL A 102 -31.69 21.09 5.76
N GLY A 103 -31.96 19.79 5.87
CA GLY A 103 -33.26 19.20 5.54
C GLY A 103 -34.41 19.59 6.50
N LYS A 104 -34.09 20.15 7.68
CA LYS A 104 -35.07 20.61 8.68
C LYS A 104 -35.41 22.10 8.60
N ARG A 105 -34.86 22.86 7.65
CA ARG A 105 -35.34 24.22 7.40
C ARG A 105 -36.76 24.12 6.82
N PRO A 106 -37.78 24.69 7.49
CA PRO A 106 -39.14 24.65 6.96
C PRO A 106 -39.15 25.27 5.57
N ARG A 107 -39.72 24.55 4.58
CA ARG A 107 -40.14 25.16 3.32
C ARG A 107 -41.33 26.09 3.59
N THR A 108 -41.13 27.16 4.34
CA THR A 108 -42.12 28.22 4.57
C THR A 108 -42.12 29.17 3.38
N THR A 109 -42.60 28.71 2.23
CA THR A 109 -43.09 29.59 1.15
C THR A 109 -44.20 28.97 0.29
N ALA A 110 -44.71 27.77 0.62
CA ALA A 110 -45.81 27.15 -0.14
C ALA A 110 -47.22 27.49 0.39
N ALA A 111 -47.36 28.44 1.33
CA ALA A 111 -48.64 28.74 1.99
C ALA A 111 -49.08 30.21 1.88
N GLU A 112 -48.52 30.99 0.94
CA GLU A 112 -48.92 32.38 0.71
C GLU A 112 -49.32 32.63 -0.75
N LEU A 113 -50.15 31.77 -1.35
CA LEU A 113 -50.87 32.10 -2.59
C LEU A 113 -52.21 31.34 -2.65
N ASP A 114 -53.12 31.61 -1.71
CA ASP A 114 -54.52 31.22 -1.92
C ASP A 114 -55.47 32.29 -1.36
N ASN A 115 -55.45 33.45 -2.01
CA ASN A 115 -56.52 34.44 -1.99
C ASN A 115 -57.19 34.44 -3.37
N ILE A 116 -57.85 33.35 -3.75
CA ILE A 116 -58.81 33.36 -4.86
C ILE A 116 -60.05 32.54 -4.43
N VAL A 117 -61.07 33.28 -4.03
CA VAL A 117 -62.51 33.05 -4.22
C VAL A 117 -62.93 31.58 -4.42
N ILE A 118 -63.56 31.03 -3.38
CA ILE A 118 -64.34 29.79 -3.39
C ILE A 118 -65.48 29.92 -4.39
N ASN A 119 -65.53 29.03 -5.39
CA ASN A 119 -66.74 28.74 -6.16
C ASN A 119 -66.86 27.20 -6.30
N PRO A 120 -67.92 26.54 -5.80
CA PRO A 120 -67.97 25.08 -5.73
C PRO A 120 -68.97 24.50 -6.74
N GLU A 121 -68.64 24.45 -8.03
CA GLU A 121 -69.42 23.70 -9.02
C GLU A 121 -68.48 23.14 -10.09
N ASP A 122 -68.02 21.90 -9.91
CA ASP A 122 -68.43 20.79 -10.79
C ASP A 122 -67.60 19.52 -10.56
N GLN A 123 -68.35 18.46 -10.41
CA GLN A 123 -67.94 17.08 -10.20
C GLN A 123 -67.63 16.43 -11.57
N VAL A 124 -66.90 15.31 -11.52
CA VAL A 124 -66.90 14.17 -12.48
C VAL A 124 -65.64 14.02 -13.37
N GLN A 125 -65.09 12.79 -13.30
CA GLN A 125 -64.19 12.06 -14.22
C GLN A 125 -62.69 12.03 -13.80
N SER A 126 -62.23 11.05 -13.01
CA SER A 126 -62.04 9.61 -13.31
C SER A 126 -61.01 9.34 -14.42
N SER A 127 -59.80 8.91 -14.04
CA SER A 127 -58.99 7.88 -14.72
C SER A 127 -57.71 7.54 -13.91
N GLU A 128 -57.82 6.40 -13.22
CA GLU A 128 -56.81 5.35 -12.95
C GLU A 128 -55.38 5.51 -13.50
N SER A 129 -54.37 5.36 -12.64
CA SER A 129 -53.17 4.54 -12.92
C SER A 129 -52.29 4.40 -11.67
N VAL A 130 -52.44 3.25 -11.00
CA VAL A 130 -51.56 2.77 -9.93
C VAL A 130 -50.39 2.04 -10.60
N ALA A 131 -49.23 2.68 -10.67
CA ALA A 131 -47.98 1.97 -10.90
C ALA A 131 -47.35 1.63 -9.55
N THR A 132 -47.79 0.53 -8.95
CA THR A 132 -47.06 -0.17 -7.90
C THR A 132 -45.73 -0.64 -8.47
N ASN A 133 -44.68 0.16 -8.29
CA ASN A 133 -43.32 -0.27 -8.57
C ASN A 133 -42.88 -1.24 -7.46
N VAL A 134 -43.27 -2.51 -7.61
CA VAL A 134 -42.76 -3.61 -6.81
C VAL A 134 -41.32 -3.86 -7.27
N TYR A 135 -40.36 -3.26 -6.57
CA TYR A 135 -38.98 -3.73 -6.63
C TYR A 135 -38.94 -5.13 -6.03
N SER A 136 -39.09 -6.13 -6.88
CA SER A 136 -38.85 -7.54 -6.58
C SER A 136 -37.34 -7.72 -6.41
N CYS A 137 -36.86 -7.55 -5.18
CA CYS A 137 -35.52 -7.96 -4.76
C CYS A 137 -35.40 -9.49 -4.88
N ASN A 138 -34.96 -9.98 -6.03
CA ASN A 138 -34.46 -11.35 -6.19
C ASN A 138 -33.48 -11.39 -7.37
N SER A 139 -32.21 -11.17 -7.07
CA SER A 139 -31.05 -11.70 -7.82
C SER A 139 -29.83 -11.53 -6.94
N GLY A 140 -29.57 -12.53 -6.10
CA GLY A 140 -28.28 -12.70 -5.44
C GLY A 140 -27.18 -13.00 -6.47
N PRO A 141 -25.90 -12.82 -6.12
CA PRO A 141 -24.80 -13.20 -7.00
C PRO A 141 -24.74 -14.73 -7.17
N PRO A 142 -24.33 -15.26 -8.34
CA PRO A 142 -24.12 -16.70 -8.50
C PRO A 142 -22.96 -17.17 -7.60
N PRO A 143 -23.06 -18.36 -6.97
CA PRO A 143 -21.95 -18.96 -6.26
C PRO A 143 -21.25 -19.96 -7.19
N ASP A 144 -20.15 -19.57 -7.82
CA ASP A 144 -19.26 -20.51 -8.51
C ASP A 144 -17.83 -20.20 -8.06
N GLN A 145 -17.39 -20.91 -7.03
CA GLN A 145 -16.41 -22.00 -7.12
C GLN A 145 -14.96 -21.49 -7.14
N ASP A 146 -14.41 -21.44 -5.92
CA ASP A 146 -13.07 -21.94 -5.58
C ASP A 146 -12.16 -22.31 -6.75
N ASP A 147 -11.30 -21.37 -7.16
CA ASP A 147 -10.10 -21.69 -7.96
C ASP A 147 -8.83 -21.39 -7.14
N TRP A 148 -8.81 -21.91 -5.91
CA TRP A 148 -7.60 -22.12 -5.14
C TRP A 148 -7.27 -23.61 -5.24
N SER A 149 -6.29 -23.97 -6.07
CA SER A 149 -5.24 -24.98 -5.80
C SER A 149 -4.71 -25.61 -7.10
N ASP A 150 -3.54 -25.17 -7.57
CA ASP A 150 -2.66 -26.09 -8.30
C ASP A 150 -1.21 -25.92 -7.82
N THR A 151 -0.89 -26.64 -6.75
CA THR A 151 0.50 -26.87 -6.30
C THR A 151 0.77 -28.38 -6.29
N SER A 152 0.66 -29.01 -7.45
CA SER A 152 1.12 -30.38 -7.63
C SER A 152 2.64 -30.41 -7.85
N LEU A 153 3.41 -30.70 -6.79
CA LEU A 153 4.82 -31.08 -6.91
C LEU A 153 4.93 -32.53 -7.36
N LYS A 154 5.58 -32.76 -8.51
CA LYS A 154 5.89 -34.10 -9.02
C LYS A 154 7.30 -34.47 -8.55
N LEU A 155 7.39 -35.44 -7.64
CA LEU A 155 8.66 -36.06 -7.25
C LEU A 155 9.15 -36.94 -8.41
N ALA A 156 10.36 -36.66 -8.88
CA ALA A 156 11.20 -37.55 -9.67
C ALA A 156 12.65 -37.36 -9.25
#